data_AF-A0AAJ0DTM3-F1
#
_entry.id   AF-A0AAJ0DTM3-F1
#
_cell.length_a   1.000
_cell.length_b   1.000
_cell.length_c   1.000
_cell.angle_alpha   90.00
_cell.angle_beta   90.00
_cell.angle_gamma   90.00
#
_symmetry.space_group_name_H-M   'P 1'
#
loop_
_entity.id
_entity.type
_entity.pdbx_description
1 polymer ?
#
loop_
_entity_poly.entity_id
_entity_poly.type
_entity_poly.pdbx_seq_one_letter_code
_entity_poly.pdbx_strand_id
1 'polypeptide(L)'
;MLSDVVEALHRATSSSLEFNVDRDLPKRYTLTDLARDLSEVEHFQPPISTLSALSLCLRNADRIDEGPQDHESIAQLSSHALGFVSSSSGPLSNTDPALAEQALDILRSLVVRFSSSLDDQDLIVIAAYTDRKRTWTTVNAELYAREILERSLDDVQKQAFITSAVLEGFIRPLFSRNSSSRITSTGRKAHFADDSQDRFTPGASADTDDAKSWKTTQAYAITVFSWAVEQSHDALVEKSWPLFTPVLLALLDDPDTENKARGLAVLGDFLVKCPGKVLVQTGLGDIFEQSVFPTLLSLPTLTPEKESLLLLDPAYSAIIRLAKIQFPGEGDRDKKKGLLTRLLREGVFMGYWQASDYVGIVELLARQTTSIVNELGFLATAHLKVTPHVSSVVPRLLSLP
;
A
#
# COMPACT_ATOMS: atom_id res chain seq x y z
N MET A 1 -37.65 -1.86 15.78
CA MET A 1 -37.46 -0.72 14.87
C MET A 1 -36.47 -1.06 13.75
N LEU A 2 -35.24 -1.49 14.05
CA LEU A 2 -34.26 -1.83 13.01
C LEU A 2 -34.76 -2.96 12.09
N SER A 3 -35.47 -3.95 12.66
CA SER A 3 -36.17 -5.00 11.90
C SER A 3 -37.15 -4.44 10.85
N ASP A 4 -37.92 -3.41 11.21
CA ASP A 4 -38.92 -2.80 10.31
C ASP A 4 -38.23 -2.09 9.14
N VAL A 5 -37.08 -1.46 9.40
CA VAL A 5 -36.24 -0.82 8.37
C VAL A 5 -35.65 -1.87 7.43
N VAL A 6 -35.17 -3.00 7.96
CA VAL A 6 -34.68 -4.13 7.16
C VAL A 6 -35.80 -4.68 6.26
N GLU A 7 -37.01 -4.88 6.78
CA GLU A 7 -38.16 -5.32 5.99
C GLU A 7 -38.56 -4.30 4.92
N ALA A 8 -38.53 -3.00 5.24
CA ALA A 8 -38.82 -1.94 4.28
C ALA A 8 -37.79 -1.90 3.14
N LEU A 9 -36.50 -2.03 3.45
CA LEU A 9 -35.43 -2.15 2.46
C LEU A 9 -35.64 -3.38 1.57
N HIS A 10 -35.96 -4.54 2.17
CA HIS A 10 -36.19 -5.77 1.42
C HIS A 10 -37.39 -5.66 0.46
N ARG A 11 -38.48 -5.02 0.91
CA ARG A 11 -39.64 -4.72 0.06
C ARG A 11 -39.25 -3.81 -1.09
N ALA A 12 -38.47 -2.76 -0.85
CA ALA A 12 -38.04 -1.85 -1.90
C ALA A 12 -37.21 -2.55 -2.99
N THR A 13 -36.28 -3.43 -2.58
CA THR A 13 -35.48 -4.23 -3.53
C THR A 13 -36.27 -5.29 -4.30
N SER A 14 -37.36 -5.82 -3.74
CA SER A 14 -38.09 -6.96 -4.33
C SER A 14 -39.33 -6.57 -5.13
N SER A 15 -39.97 -5.44 -4.83
CA SER A 15 -41.30 -5.09 -5.34
C SER A 15 -41.35 -3.83 -6.22
N SER A 16 -40.19 -3.29 -6.62
CA SER A 16 -40.06 -2.02 -7.35
C SER A 16 -40.71 -0.81 -6.66
N LEU A 17 -41.11 -0.94 -5.38
CA LEU A 17 -41.54 0.17 -4.56
C LEU A 17 -40.33 1.01 -4.16
N GLU A 18 -40.43 2.33 -4.32
CA GLU A 18 -39.39 3.24 -3.84
C GLU A 18 -39.34 3.27 -2.31
N PHE A 19 -38.12 3.12 -1.77
CA PHE A 19 -37.83 3.37 -0.36
C PHE A 19 -37.97 4.87 -0.09
N ASN A 20 -38.78 5.24 0.90
CA ASN A 20 -39.01 6.62 1.28
C ASN A 20 -38.56 6.86 2.72
N VAL A 21 -37.54 7.70 2.89
CA VAL A 21 -36.92 7.97 4.20
C VAL A 21 -37.92 8.51 5.24
N ASP A 22 -38.88 9.33 4.84
CA ASP A 22 -39.88 9.90 5.76
C ASP A 22 -40.91 8.88 6.24
N ARG A 23 -41.22 7.89 5.39
CA ARG A 23 -42.20 6.84 5.68
C ARG A 23 -41.58 5.63 6.37
N ASP A 24 -40.40 5.23 5.91
CA ASP A 24 -39.82 3.91 6.19
C ASP A 24 -38.75 3.95 7.29
N LEU A 25 -38.23 5.14 7.66
CA LEU A 25 -37.45 5.32 8.89
C LEU A 25 -38.33 5.89 10.02
N PRO A 26 -38.01 5.54 11.28
CA PRO A 26 -38.67 6.15 12.42
C PRO A 26 -38.43 7.66 12.45
N LYS A 27 -39.41 8.40 12.99
CA LYS A 27 -39.33 9.86 13.07
C LYS A 27 -38.22 10.35 14.02
N ARG A 28 -38.07 9.67 15.15
CA ARG A 28 -37.10 9.93 16.22
C ARG A 28 -36.70 8.61 16.86
N TYR A 29 -35.43 8.46 17.20
CA TYR A 29 -34.88 7.29 17.87
C TYR A 29 -33.54 7.64 18.52
N THR A 30 -33.03 6.79 19.40
CA THR A 30 -31.74 6.98 20.08
C THR A 30 -30.68 5.99 19.59
N LEU A 31 -29.41 6.23 19.90
CA LEU A 31 -28.35 5.24 19.66
C LEU A 31 -28.57 3.97 20.50
N THR A 32 -29.15 4.11 21.69
CA THR A 32 -29.52 2.98 22.55
C THR A 32 -30.61 2.10 21.91
N ASP A 33 -31.58 2.69 21.21
CA ASP A 33 -32.57 1.92 20.46
C ASP A 33 -31.89 1.12 19.34
N LEU A 34 -30.97 1.74 18.59
CA LEU A 34 -30.22 1.04 17.54
C LEU A 34 -29.37 -0.11 18.09
N ALA A 35 -28.66 0.11 19.21
CA ALA A 35 -27.79 -0.88 19.82
C ALA A 35 -28.57 -2.07 20.40
N ARG A 36 -29.70 -1.81 21.06
CA ARG A 36 -30.61 -2.85 21.56
C ARG A 36 -31.20 -3.66 20.41
N ASP A 37 -31.78 -2.97 19.42
CA ASP A 37 -32.43 -3.62 18.29
C ASP A 37 -31.41 -4.46 17.50
N LEU A 38 -30.16 -3.99 17.35
CA LEU A 38 -29.10 -4.74 16.66
C LEU A 38 -28.93 -6.16 17.22
N SER A 39 -28.89 -6.31 18.54
CA SER A 39 -28.80 -7.62 19.19
C SER A 39 -29.99 -8.54 18.91
N GLU A 40 -31.16 -7.99 18.59
CA GLU A 40 -32.34 -8.76 18.20
C GLU A 40 -32.29 -9.21 16.73
N VAL A 41 -31.64 -8.41 15.86
CA VAL A 41 -31.55 -8.65 14.41
C VAL A 41 -30.23 -9.29 13.94
N GLU A 42 -29.27 -9.53 14.83
CA GLU A 42 -28.00 -10.21 14.52
C GLU A 42 -28.18 -11.57 13.81
N HIS A 43 -29.34 -12.21 14.00
CA HIS A 43 -29.63 -13.54 13.44
C HIS A 43 -30.22 -13.46 12.02
N PHE A 44 -30.53 -12.26 11.52
CA PHE A 44 -31.10 -12.11 10.18
C PHE A 44 -30.03 -12.34 9.11
N GLN A 45 -30.39 -13.15 8.12
CA GLN A 45 -29.57 -13.43 6.96
C GLN A 45 -30.23 -12.83 5.71
N PRO A 46 -29.48 -12.17 4.82
CA PRO A 46 -28.03 -11.93 4.89
C PRO A 46 -27.65 -10.74 5.81
N PRO A 47 -26.46 -10.76 6.45
CA PRO A 47 -26.02 -9.71 7.38
C PRO A 47 -25.91 -8.32 6.74
N ILE A 48 -25.73 -8.26 5.41
CA ILE A 48 -25.65 -7.01 4.65
C ILE A 48 -26.92 -6.16 4.80
N SER A 49 -28.09 -6.78 4.96
CA SER A 49 -29.36 -6.07 5.12
C SER A 49 -29.40 -5.31 6.44
N THR A 50 -28.96 -5.95 7.53
CA THR A 50 -28.88 -5.34 8.87
C THR A 50 -27.87 -4.20 8.88
N LEU A 51 -26.68 -4.40 8.28
CA LEU A 51 -25.67 -3.33 8.17
C LEU A 51 -26.17 -2.16 7.31
N SER A 52 -26.85 -2.42 6.20
CA SER A 52 -27.42 -1.37 5.35
C SER A 52 -28.50 -0.56 6.07
N ALA A 53 -29.38 -1.22 6.84
CA ALA A 53 -30.38 -0.56 7.66
C ALA A 53 -29.73 0.31 8.74
N LEU A 54 -28.69 -0.20 9.41
CA LEU A 54 -27.96 0.52 10.44
C LEU A 54 -27.20 1.74 9.87
N SER A 55 -26.47 1.55 8.77
CA SER A 55 -25.83 2.64 8.01
C SER A 55 -26.85 3.73 7.66
N LEU A 56 -28.02 3.33 7.14
CA LEU A 56 -29.07 4.25 6.75
C LEU A 56 -29.61 5.06 7.94
N CYS A 57 -29.80 4.42 9.10
CA CYS A 57 -30.21 5.12 10.32
C CYS A 57 -29.14 6.16 10.74
N LEU A 58 -27.87 5.74 10.85
CA LEU A 58 -26.78 6.62 11.25
C LEU A 58 -26.53 7.79 10.27
N ARG A 59 -26.81 7.60 8.99
CA ARG A 59 -26.78 8.66 7.96
C ARG A 59 -27.87 9.72 8.14
N ASN A 60 -28.97 9.41 8.81
CA ASN A 60 -30.07 10.35 9.12
C ASN A 60 -29.98 10.83 10.58
N ALA A 61 -28.83 11.40 10.94
CA ALA A 61 -28.51 11.80 12.32
C ALA A 61 -29.42 12.92 12.87
N ASP A 62 -30.11 13.68 12.01
CA ASP A 62 -31.13 14.65 12.39
C ASP A 62 -32.34 14.02 13.11
N ARG A 63 -32.50 12.69 12.98
CA ARG A 63 -33.54 11.89 13.65
C ARG A 63 -33.05 11.20 14.91
N ILE A 64 -31.76 11.31 15.22
CA ILE A 64 -31.14 10.67 16.39
C ILE A 64 -31.15 11.66 17.55
N ASP A 65 -31.90 11.34 18.60
CA ASP A 65 -31.93 12.10 19.84
C ASP A 65 -30.76 11.69 20.75
N GLU A 66 -30.19 12.66 21.47
CA GLU A 66 -29.15 12.41 22.48
C GLU A 66 -29.70 11.56 23.63
N GLY A 67 -28.99 10.49 23.95
CA GLY A 67 -29.34 9.54 24.98
C GLY A 67 -28.35 9.53 26.15
N PRO A 68 -28.77 9.15 27.37
CA PRO A 68 -27.89 9.08 28.54
C PRO A 68 -26.84 7.97 28.45
N GLN A 69 -27.00 6.98 27.56
CA GLN A 69 -26.11 5.83 27.36
C GLN A 69 -25.47 5.81 25.97
N ASP A 70 -25.33 6.97 25.33
CA ASP A 70 -24.79 7.06 23.98
C ASP A 70 -23.36 6.51 23.88
N HIS A 71 -22.51 6.74 24.89
CA HIS A 71 -21.15 6.18 24.89
C HIS A 71 -21.11 4.64 24.83
N GLU A 72 -21.94 3.95 25.62
CA GLU A 72 -22.02 2.49 25.62
C GLU A 72 -22.60 1.97 24.30
N SER A 73 -23.64 2.66 23.79
CA SER A 73 -24.28 2.33 22.52
C SER A 73 -23.31 2.50 21.35
N ILE A 74 -22.53 3.59 21.32
CA ILE A 74 -21.48 3.83 20.30
C ILE A 74 -20.45 2.72 20.33
N ALA A 75 -19.96 2.35 21.52
CA ALA A 75 -18.96 1.28 21.65
C ALA A 75 -19.50 -0.07 21.15
N GLN A 76 -20.75 -0.41 21.48
CA GLN A 76 -21.40 -1.64 21.01
C GLN A 76 -21.55 -1.65 19.47
N LEU A 77 -22.06 -0.56 18.88
CA LEU A 77 -22.22 -0.44 17.44
C LEU A 77 -20.88 -0.47 16.70
N SER A 78 -19.87 0.21 17.24
CA SER A 78 -18.49 0.19 16.71
C SER A 78 -17.92 -1.22 16.76
N SER A 79 -18.01 -1.92 17.90
CA SER A 79 -17.51 -3.29 18.05
C SER A 79 -18.19 -4.26 17.08
N HIS A 80 -19.50 -4.12 16.86
CA HIS A 80 -20.22 -4.95 15.91
C HIS A 80 -19.74 -4.70 14.47
N ALA A 81 -19.62 -3.44 14.05
CA ALA A 81 -19.10 -3.11 12.71
C ALA A 81 -17.64 -3.57 12.53
N LEU A 82 -16.79 -3.40 13.55
CA LEU A 82 -15.41 -3.88 13.57
C LEU A 82 -15.32 -5.40 13.35
N GLY A 83 -16.31 -6.17 13.83
CA GLY A 83 -16.37 -7.61 13.61
C GLY A 83 -16.46 -8.03 12.13
N PHE A 84 -17.01 -7.18 11.25
CA PHE A 84 -17.12 -7.47 9.80
C PHE A 84 -15.91 -7.03 8.98
N VAL A 85 -15.09 -6.13 9.52
CA VAL A 85 -13.83 -5.70 8.89
C VAL A 85 -12.62 -6.43 9.46
N SER A 86 -12.75 -6.98 10.68
CA SER A 86 -11.69 -7.72 11.34
C SER A 86 -11.66 -9.17 10.87
N SER A 87 -10.44 -9.66 10.60
CA SER A 87 -10.22 -11.00 10.06
C SER A 87 -10.16 -12.06 11.18
N SER A 88 -11.25 -12.23 11.94
CA SER A 88 -11.29 -13.22 13.05
C SER A 88 -11.25 -14.68 12.57
N SER A 89 -11.58 -14.95 11.29
CA SER A 89 -11.83 -16.30 10.75
C SER A 89 -11.01 -16.67 9.51
N GLY A 90 -10.02 -15.87 9.09
CA GLY A 90 -9.20 -16.16 7.91
C GLY A 90 -8.53 -14.92 7.30
N PRO A 91 -7.86 -15.02 6.14
CA PRO A 91 -7.26 -13.88 5.45
C PRO A 91 -8.32 -12.88 4.96
N LEU A 92 -8.02 -11.58 4.96
CA LEU A 92 -8.95 -10.53 4.47
C LEU A 92 -9.39 -10.73 3.02
N SER A 93 -8.64 -11.47 2.20
CA SER A 93 -9.05 -11.84 0.84
C SER A 93 -10.38 -12.60 0.77
N ASN A 94 -10.81 -13.20 1.88
CA ASN A 94 -12.07 -13.94 1.96
C ASN A 94 -13.23 -13.07 2.48
N THR A 95 -12.97 -11.83 2.88
CA THR A 95 -13.99 -10.89 3.34
C THR A 95 -14.82 -10.40 2.15
N ASP A 96 -16.15 -10.40 2.28
CA ASP A 96 -17.05 -9.81 1.30
C ASP A 96 -16.83 -8.27 1.27
N PRO A 97 -16.37 -7.70 0.14
CA PRO A 97 -16.10 -6.26 0.04
C PRO A 97 -17.34 -5.41 0.29
N ALA A 98 -18.54 -5.91 -0.04
CA ALA A 98 -19.78 -5.18 0.17
C ALA A 98 -20.15 -5.11 1.66
N LEU A 99 -19.89 -6.19 2.43
CA LEU A 99 -20.06 -6.17 3.89
C LEU A 99 -19.07 -5.22 4.54
N ALA A 100 -17.80 -5.28 4.15
CA ALA A 100 -16.77 -4.39 4.67
C ALA A 100 -17.09 -2.92 4.37
N GLU A 101 -17.59 -2.61 3.18
CA GLU A 101 -18.02 -1.25 2.81
C GLU A 101 -19.12 -0.73 3.75
N GLN A 102 -20.17 -1.53 4.01
CA GLN A 102 -21.25 -1.13 4.91
C GLN A 102 -20.77 -0.96 6.35
N ALA A 103 -19.91 -1.87 6.82
CA ALA A 103 -19.32 -1.78 8.15
C ALA A 103 -18.44 -0.53 8.32
N LEU A 104 -17.62 -0.20 7.31
CA LEU A 104 -16.82 1.03 7.32
C LEU A 104 -17.69 2.29 7.25
N ASP A 105 -18.82 2.26 6.56
CA ASP A 105 -19.75 3.40 6.53
C ASP A 105 -20.43 3.64 7.89
N ILE A 106 -20.76 2.57 8.61
CA ILE A 106 -21.22 2.63 10.00
C ILE A 106 -20.14 3.25 10.89
N LEU A 107 -18.92 2.72 10.85
CA LEU A 107 -17.79 3.23 11.65
C LEU A 107 -17.49 4.70 11.34
N ARG A 108 -17.50 5.08 10.05
CA ARG A 108 -17.36 6.46 9.61
C ARG A 108 -18.42 7.35 10.22
N SER A 109 -19.69 6.94 10.18
CA SER A 109 -20.78 7.72 10.77
C SER A 109 -20.59 7.89 12.28
N LEU A 110 -20.19 6.83 12.99
CA LEU A 110 -19.90 6.85 14.42
C LEU A 110 -18.73 7.77 14.78
N VAL A 111 -17.64 7.72 14.02
CA VAL A 111 -16.45 8.57 14.25
C VAL A 111 -16.75 10.03 13.90
N VAL A 112 -17.31 10.30 12.72
CA VAL A 112 -17.49 11.67 12.21
C VAL A 112 -18.59 12.43 12.96
N ARG A 113 -19.69 11.75 13.32
CA ARG A 113 -20.89 12.41 13.84
C ARG A 113 -21.06 12.25 15.35
N PHE A 114 -20.57 11.14 15.90
CA PHE A 114 -20.77 10.77 17.30
C PHE A 114 -19.45 10.70 18.08
N SER A 115 -18.34 11.14 17.47
CA SER A 115 -17.01 11.20 18.09
C SER A 115 -16.56 9.87 18.71
N SER A 116 -16.90 8.75 18.07
CA SER A 116 -16.43 7.42 18.50
C SER A 116 -14.90 7.37 18.53
N SER A 117 -14.34 6.91 19.65
CA SER A 117 -12.91 6.64 19.80
C SER A 117 -12.60 5.21 19.43
N LEU A 118 -11.65 5.01 18.53
CA LEU A 118 -11.16 3.70 18.10
C LEU A 118 -9.76 3.49 18.66
N ASP A 119 -9.42 2.25 19.01
CA ASP A 119 -8.08 1.92 19.51
C ASP A 119 -7.07 1.71 18.38
N ASP A 120 -5.79 1.52 18.74
CA ASP A 120 -4.73 1.34 17.75
C ASP A 120 -4.93 0.10 16.86
N GLN A 121 -5.50 -0.99 17.39
CA GLN A 121 -5.73 -2.22 16.62
C GLN A 121 -6.86 -2.03 15.62
N ASP A 122 -7.94 -1.37 16.03
CA ASP A 122 -9.05 -1.00 15.17
C ASP A 122 -8.57 -0.15 13.98
N LEU A 123 -7.72 0.85 14.26
CA LEU A 123 -7.16 1.73 13.24
C LEU A 123 -6.21 0.99 12.29
N ILE A 124 -5.46 0.00 12.76
CA ILE A 124 -4.64 -0.87 11.89
C ILE A 124 -5.53 -1.68 10.94
N VAL A 125 -6.63 -2.25 11.43
CA VAL A 125 -7.60 -2.98 10.60
C VAL A 125 -8.22 -2.05 9.56
N ILE A 126 -8.59 -0.83 9.93
CA ILE A 126 -9.14 0.16 9.00
C ILE A 126 -8.10 0.54 7.93
N ALA A 127 -6.83 0.71 8.31
CA ALA A 127 -5.74 0.99 7.37
C ALA A 127 -5.55 -0.13 6.32
N ALA A 128 -6.04 -1.36 6.56
CA ALA A 128 -6.02 -2.44 5.58
C ALA A 128 -6.91 -2.18 4.35
N TYR A 129 -7.86 -1.24 4.43
CA TYR A 129 -8.85 -0.95 3.40
C TYR A 129 -8.50 0.26 2.52
N THR A 130 -7.36 0.92 2.74
CA THR A 130 -6.99 2.18 2.08
C THR A 130 -6.40 2.04 0.67
N ASP A 131 -6.54 0.86 0.03
CA ASP A 131 -6.04 0.59 -1.33
C ASP A 131 -7.11 -0.11 -2.20
N ARG A 132 -7.86 0.64 -3.00
CA ARG A 132 -8.89 0.12 -3.93
C ARG A 132 -8.43 -0.94 -4.92
N LYS A 133 -7.13 -1.16 -5.09
CA LYS A 133 -6.62 -2.21 -5.99
C LYS A 133 -6.72 -3.60 -5.36
N ARG A 134 -7.05 -3.70 -4.06
CA ARG A 134 -7.18 -4.97 -3.35
C ARG A 134 -8.53 -5.61 -3.57
N THR A 135 -8.56 -6.93 -3.58
CA THR A 135 -9.78 -7.72 -3.82
C THR A 135 -10.80 -7.60 -2.69
N TRP A 136 -10.37 -7.27 -1.48
CA TRP A 136 -11.21 -7.16 -0.27
C TRP A 136 -11.77 -5.77 -0.02
N THR A 137 -11.52 -4.80 -0.91
CA THR A 137 -11.99 -3.42 -0.71
C THR A 137 -12.69 -2.90 -1.97
N THR A 138 -13.48 -1.85 -1.77
CA THR A 138 -14.20 -1.12 -2.81
C THR A 138 -13.74 0.35 -2.83
N VAL A 139 -14.19 1.12 -3.82
CA VAL A 139 -13.90 2.57 -3.89
C VAL A 139 -14.47 3.32 -2.68
N ASN A 140 -15.68 2.95 -2.25
CA ASN A 140 -16.32 3.58 -1.09
C ASN A 140 -15.66 3.11 0.21
N ALA A 141 -15.32 1.83 0.34
CA ALA A 141 -14.60 1.32 1.51
C ALA A 141 -13.25 2.04 1.70
N GLU A 142 -12.48 2.25 0.62
CA GLU A 142 -11.25 3.06 0.69
C GLU A 142 -11.53 4.48 1.19
N LEU A 143 -12.55 5.14 0.64
CA LEU A 143 -12.91 6.51 1.02
C LEU A 143 -13.31 6.59 2.49
N TYR A 144 -14.15 5.67 2.96
CA TYR A 144 -14.60 5.64 4.36
C TYR A 144 -13.44 5.35 5.32
N ALA A 145 -12.56 4.39 4.98
CA ALA A 145 -11.38 4.07 5.78
C ALA A 145 -10.44 5.26 5.92
N ARG A 146 -10.15 5.97 4.82
CA ARG A 146 -9.33 7.19 4.83
C ARG A 146 -9.95 8.28 5.71
N GLU A 147 -11.26 8.53 5.58
CA GLU A 147 -11.94 9.55 6.38
C GLU A 147 -11.96 9.20 7.87
N ILE A 148 -12.14 7.92 8.23
CA ILE A 148 -12.03 7.48 9.63
C ILE A 148 -10.63 7.79 10.17
N LEU A 149 -9.57 7.36 9.48
CA LEU A 149 -8.19 7.57 9.93
C LEU A 149 -7.83 9.05 10.06
N GLU A 150 -8.28 9.89 9.13
CA GLU A 150 -8.06 11.34 9.17
C GLU A 150 -8.78 12.02 10.34
N ARG A 151 -9.93 11.49 10.76
CA ARG A 151 -10.74 12.05 11.85
C ARG A 151 -10.33 11.52 13.22
N SER A 152 -9.86 10.28 13.29
CA SER A 152 -9.43 9.65 14.53
C SER A 152 -8.02 10.09 14.97
N LEU A 153 -7.19 10.59 14.04
CA LEU A 153 -5.79 10.92 14.32
C LEU A 153 -5.46 12.35 13.87
N ASP A 154 -5.18 13.24 14.83
CA ASP A 154 -4.51 14.50 14.52
C ASP A 154 -3.09 14.26 14.02
N ASP A 155 -2.42 15.30 13.49
CA ASP A 155 -1.09 15.12 12.90
C ASP A 155 -0.04 14.61 13.89
N VAL A 156 -0.09 14.98 15.18
CA VAL A 156 0.89 14.51 16.18
C VAL A 156 0.62 13.06 16.53
N GLN A 157 -0.65 12.73 16.81
CA GLN A 157 -1.11 11.37 17.09
C GLN A 157 -0.81 10.44 15.92
N LYS A 158 -1.03 10.89 14.68
CA LYS A 158 -0.79 10.12 13.47
C LYS A 158 0.67 9.68 13.35
N GLN A 159 1.64 10.56 13.60
CA GLN A 159 3.06 10.17 13.52
C GLN A 159 3.48 9.24 14.66
N ALA A 160 2.91 9.42 15.86
CA ALA A 160 3.13 8.52 16.99
C ALA A 160 2.53 7.13 16.74
N PHE A 161 1.31 7.08 16.19
CA PHE A 161 0.61 5.86 15.76
C PHE A 161 1.39 5.12 14.68
N ILE A 162 1.82 5.82 13.62
CA ILE A 162 2.65 5.23 12.56
C ILE A 162 3.90 4.59 13.14
N THR A 163 4.61 5.27 14.04
CA THR A 163 5.87 4.75 14.58
C THR A 163 5.64 3.57 15.52
N SER A 164 4.77 3.75 16.51
CA SER A 164 4.69 2.85 17.67
C SER A 164 3.74 1.69 17.40
N ALA A 165 2.52 1.98 16.94
CA ALA A 165 1.51 0.95 16.71
C ALA A 165 1.76 0.22 15.39
N VAL A 166 1.94 0.98 14.30
CA VAL A 166 2.07 0.39 12.97
C VAL A 166 3.46 -0.20 12.73
N LEU A 167 4.50 0.61 12.74
CA LEU A 167 5.84 0.15 12.34
C LEU A 167 6.47 -0.78 13.38
N GLU A 168 6.46 -0.38 14.66
CA GLU A 168 7.06 -1.18 15.73
C GLU A 168 6.16 -2.33 16.21
N GLY A 169 4.87 -2.06 16.44
CA GLY A 169 3.93 -3.02 17.02
C GLY A 169 3.41 -4.06 16.03
N PHE A 170 3.08 -3.65 14.81
CA PHE A 170 2.43 -4.51 13.82
C PHE A 170 3.38 -5.01 12.74
N ILE A 171 4.09 -4.11 12.05
CA ILE A 171 4.88 -4.46 10.87
C ILE A 171 6.20 -5.14 11.25
N ARG A 172 6.97 -4.59 12.20
CA ARG A 172 8.29 -5.13 12.54
C ARG A 172 8.26 -6.62 12.93
N PRO A 173 7.33 -7.13 13.76
CA PRO A 173 7.27 -8.55 14.08
C PRO A 173 7.12 -9.44 12.83
N LEU A 174 6.34 -8.99 11.84
CA LEU A 174 6.06 -9.72 10.61
C LEU A 174 7.26 -9.82 9.66
N PHE A 175 8.13 -8.80 9.67
CA PHE A 175 9.27 -8.70 8.76
C PHE A 175 10.63 -8.93 9.43
N SER A 176 10.68 -9.08 10.75
CA SER A 176 11.92 -9.24 11.52
C SER A 176 12.76 -10.48 11.17
N ARG A 177 12.15 -11.56 10.67
CA ARG A 177 12.85 -12.79 10.23
C ARG A 177 13.24 -12.77 8.75
N ASN A 178 12.76 -11.79 8.00
CA ASN A 178 13.06 -11.56 6.58
C ASN A 178 14.05 -10.39 6.39
N SER A 179 14.83 -10.06 7.42
CA SER A 179 15.84 -9.00 7.33
C SER A 179 16.99 -9.43 6.43
N SER A 180 17.24 -8.68 5.35
CA SER A 180 18.38 -8.92 4.45
C SER A 180 19.71 -8.89 5.20
N SER A 181 20.63 -9.80 4.84
CA SER A 181 22.01 -9.81 5.36
C SER A 181 22.80 -8.55 4.97
N ARG A 182 22.32 -7.78 3.99
CA ARG A 182 22.91 -6.52 3.54
C ARG A 182 22.71 -5.36 4.51
N ILE A 183 21.88 -5.53 5.55
CA ILE A 183 21.66 -4.52 6.58
C ILE A 183 22.09 -4.99 7.97
N THR A 184 22.59 -4.05 8.77
CA THR A 184 22.81 -4.24 10.21
C THR A 184 21.47 -4.27 10.95
N SER A 185 21.48 -4.66 12.23
CA SER A 185 20.29 -4.57 13.11
C SER A 185 19.71 -3.16 13.23
N THR A 186 20.48 -2.12 12.87
CA THR A 186 20.06 -0.72 12.82
C THR A 186 19.57 -0.26 11.44
N GLY A 187 19.45 -1.17 10.47
CA GLY A 187 19.02 -0.88 9.09
C GLY A 187 20.10 -0.26 8.19
N ARG A 188 21.29 0.09 8.73
CA ARG A 188 22.42 0.60 7.92
C ARG A 188 23.02 -0.49 7.05
N LYS A 189 23.66 -0.10 5.94
CA LYS A 189 24.46 -1.00 5.10
C LYS A 189 25.46 -1.80 5.93
N ALA A 190 25.46 -3.11 5.78
CA ALA A 190 26.44 -3.99 6.42
C ALA A 190 27.79 -3.87 5.70
N HIS A 191 28.88 -3.73 6.47
CA HIS A 191 30.24 -3.68 5.93
C HIS A 191 30.77 -5.06 5.51
N PHE A 192 30.22 -6.13 6.07
CA PHE A 192 30.57 -7.53 5.80
C PHE A 192 29.31 -8.31 5.44
N ALA A 193 28.61 -7.87 4.40
CA ALA A 193 27.48 -8.63 3.86
C ALA A 193 28.03 -9.90 3.20
N ASP A 194 27.48 -11.06 3.56
CA ASP A 194 27.75 -12.30 2.84
C ASP A 194 26.71 -12.46 1.72
N ASP A 195 27.04 -11.98 0.53
CA ASP A 195 26.18 -12.08 -0.66
C ASP A 195 25.87 -13.55 -1.04
N SER A 196 26.59 -14.53 -0.48
CA SER A 196 26.30 -15.95 -0.70
C SER A 196 25.13 -16.47 0.13
N GLN A 197 24.75 -15.79 1.22
CA GLN A 197 23.60 -16.13 2.06
C GLN A 197 22.26 -15.67 1.48
N ASP A 198 22.24 -14.54 0.75
CA ASP A 198 21.04 -14.02 0.06
C ASP A 198 20.81 -14.71 -1.31
N ARG A 199 21.81 -15.44 -1.83
CA ARG A 199 21.68 -16.25 -3.05
C ARG A 199 20.99 -17.57 -2.72
N PHE A 200 19.68 -17.60 -2.92
CA PHE A 200 18.85 -18.78 -3.20
C PHE A 200 19.54 -20.12 -2.83
N THR A 201 19.38 -20.57 -1.59
CA THR A 201 19.49 -22.00 -1.27
C THR A 201 18.15 -22.64 -1.61
N PRO A 202 18.00 -23.36 -2.74
CA PRO A 202 16.78 -24.13 -3.00
C PRO A 202 16.78 -25.28 -1.99
N GLY A 203 15.93 -25.19 -0.96
CA GLY A 203 15.68 -26.28 -0.01
C GLY A 203 16.12 -26.07 1.45
N ALA A 204 16.68 -24.91 1.85
CA ALA A 204 16.95 -24.63 3.26
C ALA A 204 15.75 -23.91 3.93
N SER A 205 14.68 -24.68 4.16
CA SER A 205 13.56 -24.41 5.09
C SER A 205 13.11 -22.94 5.26
N ALA A 206 12.52 -22.36 4.21
CA ALA A 206 11.58 -21.23 4.30
C ALA A 206 10.10 -21.71 4.30
N ASP A 207 9.89 -22.98 4.68
CA ASP A 207 8.60 -23.69 4.65
C ASP A 207 8.07 -24.03 6.05
N THR A 208 8.41 -23.23 7.06
CA THR A 208 7.62 -23.21 8.30
C THR A 208 6.45 -22.26 8.10
N ASP A 209 5.22 -22.72 8.33
CA ASP A 209 3.97 -21.95 8.21
C ASP A 209 4.05 -20.55 8.85
N ASP A 210 4.80 -20.41 9.96
CA ASP A 210 4.97 -19.15 10.69
C ASP A 210 5.82 -18.08 9.96
N ALA A 211 6.76 -18.47 9.08
CA ALA A 211 7.69 -17.56 8.41
C ALA A 211 7.06 -16.83 7.21
N LYS A 212 5.98 -17.39 6.66
CA LYS A 212 5.17 -16.81 5.57
C LYS A 212 3.86 -16.20 6.08
N SER A 213 3.69 -16.05 7.40
CA SER A 213 2.45 -15.58 8.04
C SER A 213 1.95 -14.24 7.50
N TRP A 214 2.84 -13.32 7.11
CA TRP A 214 2.42 -12.06 6.47
C TRP A 214 1.91 -12.26 5.03
N LYS A 215 2.38 -13.29 4.31
CA LYS A 215 1.92 -13.61 2.95
C LYS A 215 0.59 -14.36 2.94
N THR A 216 0.35 -15.20 3.94
CA THR A 216 -0.81 -16.10 4.00
C THR A 216 -1.91 -15.58 4.93
N THR A 217 -1.57 -15.08 6.10
CA THR A 217 -2.54 -14.68 7.14
C THR A 217 -2.73 -13.16 7.21
N GLN A 218 -1.70 -12.37 6.90
CA GLN A 218 -1.74 -10.91 7.03
C GLN A 218 -1.31 -10.19 5.75
N ALA A 219 -1.84 -10.61 4.60
CA ALA A 219 -1.51 -10.04 3.28
C ALA A 219 -1.79 -8.53 3.17
N TYR A 220 -2.64 -8.00 4.06
CA TYR A 220 -2.92 -6.58 4.19
C TYR A 220 -1.81 -5.77 4.86
N ALA A 221 -0.81 -6.42 5.46
CA ALA A 221 0.31 -5.75 6.11
C ALA A 221 1.04 -4.81 5.15
N ILE A 222 1.18 -5.18 3.87
CA ILE A 222 1.77 -4.28 2.86
C ILE A 222 0.86 -3.07 2.60
N THR A 223 -0.47 -3.23 2.67
CA THR A 223 -1.42 -2.11 2.49
C THR A 223 -1.28 -1.12 3.64
N VAL A 224 -1.24 -1.63 4.87
CA VAL A 224 -1.02 -0.82 6.08
C VAL A 224 0.36 -0.14 6.05
N PHE A 225 1.40 -0.86 5.63
CA PHE A 225 2.74 -0.29 5.46
C PHE A 225 2.78 0.80 4.38
N SER A 226 2.12 0.58 3.25
CA SER A 226 1.99 1.58 2.18
C SER A 226 1.29 2.84 2.70
N TRP A 227 0.20 2.69 3.45
CA TRP A 227 -0.48 3.80 4.10
C TRP A 227 0.43 4.54 5.09
N ALA A 228 1.19 3.82 5.91
CA ALA A 228 2.14 4.42 6.84
C ALA A 228 3.21 5.25 6.12
N VAL A 229 3.76 4.74 5.01
CA VAL A 229 4.69 5.49 4.16
C VAL A 229 4.00 6.70 3.54
N GLU A 230 2.78 6.56 3.01
CA GLU A 230 1.97 7.63 2.41
C GLU A 230 1.72 8.78 3.41
N GLN A 231 1.41 8.46 4.67
CA GLN A 231 1.04 9.43 5.70
C GLN A 231 2.22 9.95 6.55
N SER A 232 3.42 9.43 6.33
CA SER A 232 4.64 9.92 6.99
C SER A 232 5.07 11.26 6.40
N HIS A 233 5.49 12.20 7.24
CA HIS A 233 6.17 13.42 6.79
C HIS A 233 7.70 13.23 6.75
N ASP A 234 8.41 14.11 6.04
CA ASP A 234 9.87 14.04 5.82
C ASP A 234 10.66 13.89 7.12
N ALA A 235 10.31 14.65 8.17
CA ALA A 235 11.01 14.57 9.46
C ALA A 235 10.81 13.23 10.19
N LEU A 236 9.70 12.52 9.97
CA LEU A 236 9.45 11.20 10.54
C LEU A 236 10.30 10.18 9.79
N VAL A 237 10.30 10.25 8.46
CA VAL A 237 11.15 9.40 7.62
C VAL A 237 12.63 9.60 7.97
N GLU A 238 13.09 10.84 8.14
CA GLU A 238 14.48 11.13 8.54
C GLU A 238 14.84 10.52 9.90
N LYS A 239 13.90 10.51 10.87
CA LYS A 239 14.14 9.98 12.22
C LYS A 239 14.01 8.47 12.29
N SER A 240 13.05 7.91 11.56
CA SER A 240 12.55 6.54 11.71
C SER A 240 12.80 5.66 10.48
N TRP A 241 13.61 6.09 9.51
CA TRP A 241 14.02 5.27 8.34
C TRP A 241 14.45 3.82 8.67
N PRO A 242 15.08 3.50 9.84
CA PRO A 242 15.44 2.13 10.16
C PRO A 242 14.24 1.17 10.28
N LEU A 243 13.05 1.71 10.59
CA LEU A 243 11.82 0.91 10.70
C LEU A 243 11.22 0.59 9.32
N PHE A 244 11.42 1.46 8.33
CA PHE A 244 10.93 1.24 6.97
C PHE A 244 11.84 0.32 6.15
N THR A 245 13.14 0.42 6.38
CA THR A 245 14.17 -0.21 5.52
C THR A 245 14.00 -1.73 5.40
N PRO A 246 13.90 -2.51 6.49
CA PRO A 246 13.82 -3.97 6.37
C PRO A 246 12.61 -4.43 5.57
N VAL A 247 11.48 -3.72 5.72
CA VAL A 247 10.22 -4.03 5.03
C VAL A 247 10.34 -3.72 3.55
N LEU A 248 10.88 -2.54 3.19
CA LEU A 248 11.14 -2.18 1.80
C LEU A 248 12.05 -3.22 1.12
N LEU A 249 13.14 -3.62 1.76
CA LEU A 249 14.05 -4.61 1.17
C LEU A 249 13.40 -5.99 1.03
N ALA A 250 12.66 -6.43 2.05
CA ALA A 250 11.93 -7.70 1.98
C ALA A 250 10.94 -7.73 0.80
N LEU A 251 10.27 -6.61 0.50
CA LEU A 251 9.36 -6.51 -0.64
C LEU A 251 10.11 -6.43 -1.98
N LEU A 252 11.17 -5.64 -2.06
CA LEU A 252 11.95 -5.49 -3.30
C LEU A 252 12.65 -6.80 -3.70
N ASP A 253 13.05 -7.59 -2.71
CA ASP A 253 13.70 -8.89 -2.92
C ASP A 253 12.69 -10.05 -3.03
N ASP A 254 11.38 -9.77 -2.92
CA ASP A 254 10.36 -10.82 -2.92
C ASP A 254 10.33 -11.58 -4.27
N PRO A 255 10.29 -12.92 -4.27
CA PRO A 255 10.16 -13.69 -5.51
C PRO A 255 8.79 -13.49 -6.19
N ASP A 256 7.76 -13.12 -5.44
CA ASP A 256 6.42 -12.87 -5.99
C ASP A 256 6.37 -11.52 -6.72
N THR A 257 5.95 -11.55 -7.99
CA THR A 257 5.86 -10.37 -8.87
C THR A 257 4.99 -9.28 -8.26
N GLU A 258 3.84 -9.63 -7.66
CA GLU A 258 2.91 -8.63 -7.13
C GLU A 258 3.51 -7.93 -5.90
N ASN A 259 4.07 -8.68 -4.96
CA ASN A 259 4.74 -8.12 -3.79
C ASN A 259 5.92 -7.23 -4.17
N LYS A 260 6.72 -7.65 -5.15
CA LYS A 260 7.83 -6.84 -5.67
C LYS A 260 7.36 -5.55 -6.33
N ALA A 261 6.32 -5.60 -7.16
CA ALA A 261 5.72 -4.42 -7.77
C ALA A 261 5.19 -3.44 -6.71
N ARG A 262 4.57 -3.95 -5.64
CA ARG A 262 4.15 -3.14 -4.50
C ARG A 262 5.34 -2.53 -3.76
N GLY A 263 6.39 -3.31 -3.53
CA GLY A 263 7.64 -2.84 -2.93
C GLY A 263 8.25 -1.66 -3.70
N LEU A 264 8.27 -1.74 -5.04
CA LEU A 264 8.74 -0.65 -5.89
C LEU A 264 7.86 0.61 -5.81
N ALA A 265 6.55 0.45 -5.77
CA ALA A 265 5.63 1.58 -5.61
C ALA A 265 5.83 2.27 -4.25
N VAL A 266 5.87 1.50 -3.16
CA VAL A 266 6.10 2.02 -1.81
C VAL A 266 7.48 2.65 -1.66
N LEU A 267 8.51 2.08 -2.31
CA LEU A 267 9.84 2.70 -2.40
C LEU A 267 9.76 4.08 -3.07
N GLY A 268 8.99 4.20 -4.16
CA GLY A 268 8.76 5.48 -4.83
C GLY A 268 8.22 6.55 -3.87
N ASP A 269 7.19 6.21 -3.10
CA ASP A 269 6.58 7.11 -2.13
C ASP A 269 7.51 7.44 -0.96
N PHE A 270 8.28 6.46 -0.49
CA PHE A 270 9.31 6.65 0.53
C PHE A 270 10.39 7.62 0.07
N LEU A 271 10.88 7.46 -1.16
CA LEU A 271 11.92 8.31 -1.73
C LEU A 271 11.48 9.76 -1.94
N VAL A 272 10.18 10.05 -2.07
CA VAL A 272 9.68 11.44 -2.11
C VAL A 272 9.96 12.17 -0.79
N LYS A 273 9.90 11.46 0.33
CA LYS A 273 10.03 12.02 1.70
C LYS A 273 11.41 11.82 2.31
N CYS A 274 12.20 10.90 1.77
CA CYS A 274 13.51 10.54 2.32
C CYS A 274 14.57 11.60 1.95
N PRO A 275 15.20 12.28 2.91
CA PRO A 275 16.24 13.26 2.62
C PRO A 275 17.47 12.59 1.99
N GLY A 276 18.05 13.18 0.95
CA GLY A 276 19.22 12.59 0.27
C GLY A 276 20.44 12.37 1.18
N LYS A 277 20.62 13.20 2.21
CA LYS A 277 21.66 12.99 3.25
C LYS A 277 21.50 11.64 3.96
N VAL A 278 20.27 11.18 4.20
CA VAL A 278 20.00 9.89 4.83
C VAL A 278 20.47 8.79 3.90
N LEU A 279 20.11 8.83 2.61
CA LEU A 279 20.50 7.82 1.63
C LEU A 279 22.03 7.67 1.53
N VAL A 280 22.74 8.80 1.44
CA VAL A 280 24.20 8.83 1.27
C VAL A 280 24.94 8.44 2.54
N GLN A 281 24.58 8.99 3.70
CA GLN A 281 25.33 8.77 4.94
C GLN A 281 25.10 7.38 5.56
N THR A 282 23.94 6.77 5.31
CA THR A 282 23.59 5.44 5.86
C THR A 282 23.90 4.30 4.89
N GLY A 283 24.21 4.62 3.63
CA GLY A 283 24.41 3.65 2.55
C GLY A 283 23.11 3.05 2.01
N LEU A 284 21.94 3.56 2.41
CA LEU A 284 20.64 3.08 1.92
C LEU A 284 20.48 3.24 0.41
N GLY A 285 21.04 4.30 -0.18
CA GLY A 285 20.97 4.51 -1.62
C GLY A 285 21.56 3.34 -2.39
N ASP A 286 22.77 2.91 -2.03
CA ASP A 286 23.43 1.73 -2.61
C ASP A 286 22.60 0.46 -2.41
N ILE A 287 22.01 0.27 -1.23
CA ILE A 287 21.24 -0.95 -0.93
C ILE A 287 19.96 -0.99 -1.78
N PHE A 288 19.25 0.13 -1.90
CA PHE A 288 18.07 0.19 -2.77
C PHE A 288 18.44 0.00 -4.23
N GLU A 289 19.57 0.56 -4.70
CA GLU A 289 20.07 0.25 -6.04
C GLU A 289 20.30 -1.26 -6.21
N GLN A 290 20.99 -1.91 -5.27
CA GLN A 290 21.25 -3.35 -5.32
C GLN A 290 19.97 -4.20 -5.33
N SER A 291 18.93 -3.81 -4.60
CA SER A 291 17.63 -4.49 -4.60
C SER A 291 16.80 -4.22 -5.87
N VAL A 292 16.87 -3.02 -6.44
CA VAL A 292 16.03 -2.65 -7.59
C VAL A 292 16.62 -3.11 -8.92
N PHE A 293 17.95 -3.01 -9.11
CA PHE A 293 18.60 -3.36 -10.39
C PHE A 293 18.28 -4.76 -10.93
N PRO A 294 18.23 -5.83 -10.11
CA PRO A 294 17.85 -7.17 -10.58
C PRO A 294 16.47 -7.22 -11.24
N THR A 295 15.55 -6.33 -10.83
CA THR A 295 14.19 -6.26 -11.40
C THR A 295 14.20 -5.80 -12.86
N LEU A 296 15.25 -5.11 -13.32
CA LEU A 296 15.40 -4.73 -14.73
C LEU A 296 15.59 -5.92 -15.68
N LEU A 297 15.86 -7.11 -15.12
CA LEU A 297 16.01 -8.37 -15.86
C LEU A 297 14.72 -9.19 -15.93
N SER A 298 13.62 -8.72 -15.31
CA SER A 298 12.29 -9.32 -15.42
C SER A 298 11.68 -9.02 -16.79
N LEU A 299 12.12 -9.78 -17.80
CA LEU A 299 11.79 -9.59 -19.21
C LEU A 299 10.93 -10.74 -19.76
N PRO A 300 10.17 -10.51 -20.85
CA PRO A 300 9.25 -11.49 -21.48
C PRO A 300 9.79 -12.90 -21.74
N THR A 301 11.11 -13.06 -21.85
CA THR A 301 11.77 -14.36 -22.06
C THR A 301 11.58 -15.32 -20.88
N LEU A 302 11.42 -14.79 -19.66
CA LEU A 302 11.25 -15.58 -18.42
C LEU A 302 10.07 -15.11 -17.55
N THR A 303 9.60 -13.88 -17.73
CA THR A 303 8.51 -13.27 -16.98
C THR A 303 7.45 -12.80 -17.96
N PRO A 304 6.15 -13.13 -17.83
CA PRO A 304 5.13 -12.70 -18.79
C PRO A 304 5.19 -11.20 -19.10
N GLU A 305 4.87 -10.78 -20.34
CA GLU A 305 5.03 -9.38 -20.77
C GLU A 305 4.30 -8.39 -19.85
N LYS A 306 3.05 -8.72 -19.46
CA LYS A 306 2.25 -7.89 -18.54
C LYS A 306 2.93 -7.72 -17.17
N GLU A 307 3.53 -8.79 -16.65
CA GLU A 307 4.26 -8.77 -15.39
C GLU A 307 5.59 -8.02 -15.51
N SER A 308 6.28 -8.19 -16.64
CA SER A 308 7.50 -7.43 -16.97
C SER A 308 7.20 -5.93 -16.97
N LEU A 309 6.13 -5.49 -17.65
CA LEU A 309 5.72 -4.08 -17.68
C LEU A 309 5.37 -3.54 -16.28
N LEU A 310 4.70 -4.36 -15.45
CA LEU A 310 4.35 -4.01 -14.08
C LEU A 310 5.59 -3.75 -13.21
N LEU A 311 6.70 -4.45 -13.47
CA LEU A 311 7.94 -4.37 -12.72
C LEU A 311 8.92 -3.31 -13.26
N LEU A 312 9.10 -3.27 -14.59
CA LEU A 312 10.14 -2.47 -15.23
C LEU A 312 9.90 -0.96 -15.04
N ASP A 313 8.68 -0.48 -15.32
CA ASP A 313 8.37 0.96 -15.26
C ASP A 313 8.67 1.58 -13.88
N PRO A 314 8.18 1.01 -12.76
CA PRO A 314 8.51 1.53 -11.45
C PRO A 314 9.98 1.29 -11.06
N ALA A 315 10.64 0.22 -11.53
CA ALA A 315 12.07 -0.01 -11.27
C ALA A 315 12.97 1.06 -11.91
N TYR A 316 12.75 1.39 -13.18
CA TYR A 316 13.46 2.50 -13.84
C TYR A 316 13.21 3.82 -13.11
N SER A 317 11.96 4.10 -12.77
CA SER A 317 11.56 5.32 -12.07
C SER A 317 12.24 5.46 -10.71
N ALA A 318 12.35 4.36 -9.96
CA ALA A 318 13.03 4.31 -8.67
C ALA A 318 14.54 4.61 -8.80
N ILE A 319 15.25 3.99 -9.74
CA ILE A 319 16.69 4.22 -9.94
C ILE A 319 16.97 5.65 -10.39
N ILE A 320 16.16 6.19 -11.32
CA ILE A 320 16.28 7.59 -11.76
C ILE A 320 16.06 8.54 -10.58
N ARG A 321 15.07 8.26 -9.72
CA ARG A 321 14.79 9.06 -8.52
C ARG A 321 15.92 8.96 -7.50
N LEU A 322 16.47 7.78 -7.26
CA LEU A 322 17.66 7.58 -6.42
C LEU A 322 18.83 8.42 -6.93
N ALA A 323 19.09 8.43 -8.25
CA ALA A 323 20.14 9.25 -8.84
C ALA A 323 19.94 10.76 -8.60
N LYS A 324 18.68 11.24 -8.67
CA LYS A 324 18.35 12.65 -8.41
C LYS A 324 18.57 13.05 -6.96
N ILE A 325 18.12 12.21 -6.03
CA ILE A 325 18.11 12.53 -4.60
C ILE A 325 19.52 12.41 -4.01
N GLN A 326 20.27 11.38 -4.40
CA GLN A 326 21.63 11.15 -3.89
C GLN A 326 22.65 12.15 -4.45
N PHE A 327 22.44 12.62 -5.68
CA PHE A 327 23.42 13.44 -6.41
C PHE A 327 22.78 14.74 -6.96
N PRO A 328 22.30 15.65 -6.09
CA PRO A 328 21.54 16.82 -6.53
C PRO A 328 22.42 17.94 -7.12
N GLY A 329 23.72 17.95 -6.79
CA GLY A 329 24.63 19.06 -7.07
C GLY A 329 25.64 18.80 -8.18
N GLU A 330 26.26 19.88 -8.65
CA GLU A 330 27.30 19.85 -9.67
C GLU A 330 28.55 19.03 -9.28
N GLY A 331 28.83 18.92 -7.97
CA GLY A 331 29.96 18.16 -7.42
C GLY A 331 29.78 16.64 -7.49
N ASP A 332 28.55 16.15 -7.60
CA ASP A 332 28.23 14.72 -7.69
C ASP A 332 27.91 14.27 -9.12
N ARG A 333 28.19 15.13 -10.12
CA ARG A 333 27.88 14.89 -11.54
C ARG A 333 28.43 13.56 -12.04
N ASP A 334 29.66 13.20 -11.68
CA ASP A 334 30.28 11.95 -12.15
C ASP A 334 29.60 10.71 -11.56
N LYS A 335 29.16 10.76 -10.29
CA LYS A 335 28.41 9.67 -9.66
C LYS A 335 27.02 9.52 -10.27
N LYS A 336 26.29 10.64 -10.43
CA LYS A 336 24.99 10.66 -11.13
C LYS A 336 25.11 10.08 -12.54
N LYS A 337 26.13 10.53 -13.28
CA LYS A 337 26.44 10.03 -14.62
C LYS A 337 26.74 8.55 -14.61
N GLY A 338 27.56 8.07 -13.68
CA GLY A 338 27.91 6.66 -13.53
C GLY A 338 26.66 5.79 -13.37
N LEU A 339 25.77 6.14 -12.43
CA LEU A 339 24.54 5.41 -12.17
C LEU A 339 23.59 5.41 -13.39
N LEU A 340 23.33 6.56 -13.99
CA LEU A 340 22.44 6.67 -15.15
C LEU A 340 23.01 5.98 -16.40
N THR A 341 24.33 6.00 -16.58
CA THR A 341 25.01 5.27 -17.66
C THR A 341 24.89 3.76 -17.46
N ARG A 342 25.04 3.29 -16.21
CA ARG A 342 24.82 1.90 -15.84
C ARG A 342 23.37 1.49 -16.14
N LEU A 343 22.40 2.31 -15.78
CA LEU A 343 20.99 2.07 -16.06
C LEU A 343 20.68 1.95 -17.57
N LEU A 344 21.28 2.80 -18.40
CA LEU A 344 21.17 2.68 -19.87
C LEU A 344 21.77 1.36 -20.37
N ARG A 345 22.95 0.99 -19.88
CA ARG A 345 23.67 -0.20 -20.36
C ARG A 345 23.02 -1.50 -19.91
N GLU A 346 22.82 -1.64 -18.60
CA GLU A 346 22.37 -2.88 -17.95
C GLU A 346 20.85 -3.03 -17.98
N GLY A 347 20.09 -1.91 -17.99
CA GLY A 347 18.64 -1.93 -18.12
C GLY A 347 18.22 -1.83 -19.58
N VAL A 348 18.39 -0.64 -20.17
CA VAL A 348 17.75 -0.32 -21.46
C VAL A 348 18.30 -1.16 -22.61
N PHE A 349 19.62 -1.17 -22.81
CA PHE A 349 20.21 -1.85 -23.96
C PHE A 349 20.13 -3.37 -23.85
N MET A 350 20.33 -3.92 -22.65
CA MET A 350 20.13 -5.35 -22.42
C MET A 350 18.66 -5.75 -22.59
N GLY A 351 17.72 -4.96 -22.05
CA GLY A 351 16.30 -5.19 -22.22
C GLY A 351 15.88 -5.16 -23.69
N TYR A 352 16.34 -4.17 -24.46
CA TYR A 352 16.04 -4.09 -25.88
C TYR A 352 16.61 -5.27 -26.65
N TRP A 353 17.85 -5.69 -26.34
CA TRP A 353 18.47 -6.84 -26.99
C TRP A 353 17.71 -8.15 -26.75
N GLN A 354 17.18 -8.34 -25.54
CA GLN A 354 16.51 -9.58 -25.15
C GLN A 354 15.02 -9.60 -25.50
N ALA A 355 14.37 -8.44 -25.59
CA ALA A 355 12.92 -8.32 -25.72
C ALA A 355 12.49 -7.35 -26.84
N SER A 356 13.29 -7.18 -27.90
CA SER A 356 12.97 -6.30 -29.04
C SER A 356 11.69 -6.68 -29.77
N ASP A 357 11.26 -7.94 -29.67
CA ASP A 357 10.07 -8.45 -30.34
C ASP A 357 8.77 -8.08 -29.60
N TYR A 358 8.87 -7.55 -28.38
CA TYR A 358 7.74 -7.17 -27.54
C TYR A 358 7.52 -5.66 -27.60
N VAL A 359 6.50 -5.24 -28.36
CA VAL A 359 6.22 -3.82 -28.63
C VAL A 359 6.04 -3.02 -27.34
N GLY A 360 5.30 -3.56 -26.36
CA GLY A 360 5.06 -2.87 -25.09
C GLY A 360 6.37 -2.63 -24.31
N ILE A 361 7.29 -3.60 -24.33
CA ILE A 361 8.62 -3.42 -23.73
C ILE A 361 9.42 -2.36 -24.49
N VAL A 362 9.45 -2.41 -25.82
CA VAL A 362 10.20 -1.44 -26.63
C VAL A 362 9.71 -0.01 -26.39
N GLU A 363 8.40 0.21 -26.32
CA GLU A 363 7.80 1.51 -25.99
C GLU A 363 8.19 2.00 -24.59
N LEU A 364 8.17 1.11 -23.59
CA LEU A 364 8.64 1.43 -22.24
C LEU A 364 10.11 1.82 -22.25
N LEU A 365 10.98 1.04 -22.90
CA LEU A 365 12.41 1.31 -22.99
C LEU A 365 12.72 2.63 -23.72
N ALA A 366 11.94 2.98 -24.74
CA ALA A 366 12.01 4.26 -25.42
C ALA A 366 11.71 5.43 -24.46
N ARG A 367 10.58 5.37 -23.76
CA ARG A 367 10.19 6.38 -22.75
C ARG A 367 11.23 6.53 -21.65
N GLN A 368 11.77 5.41 -21.15
CA GLN A 368 12.79 5.44 -20.10
C GLN A 368 14.13 5.97 -20.61
N THR A 369 14.51 5.67 -21.86
CA THR A 369 15.71 6.26 -22.52
C THR A 369 15.63 7.78 -22.52
N THR A 370 14.48 8.33 -22.95
CA THR A 370 14.25 9.78 -22.95
C THR A 370 14.38 10.36 -21.55
N SER A 371 13.77 9.73 -20.55
CA SER A 371 13.86 10.16 -19.15
C SER A 371 15.30 10.19 -18.64
N ILE A 372 16.10 9.16 -18.94
CA ILE A 372 17.49 9.08 -18.53
C ILE A 372 18.36 10.11 -19.26
N VAL A 373 18.16 10.29 -20.56
CA VAL A 373 18.89 11.28 -21.36
C VAL A 373 18.60 12.69 -20.88
N ASN A 374 17.34 13.01 -20.55
CA ASN A 374 16.97 14.31 -19.98
C ASN A 374 17.70 14.57 -18.66
N GLU A 375 17.89 13.54 -17.83
CA GLU A 375 18.62 13.66 -16.57
C GLU A 375 20.15 13.74 -16.72
N LEU A 376 20.69 13.15 -17.79
CA LEU A 376 22.11 13.26 -18.15
C LEU A 376 22.45 14.58 -18.84
N GLY A 377 21.48 15.22 -19.50
CA GLY A 377 21.69 16.44 -20.28
C GLY A 377 22.73 16.25 -21.40
N PHE A 378 23.59 17.26 -21.60
CA PHE A 378 24.62 17.25 -22.66
C PHE A 378 25.60 16.07 -22.57
N LEU A 379 25.77 15.47 -21.38
CA LEU A 379 26.67 14.35 -21.13
C LEU A 379 26.17 13.02 -21.74
N ALA A 380 24.89 12.94 -22.13
CA ALA A 380 24.36 11.79 -22.85
C ALA A 380 25.11 11.56 -24.18
N THR A 381 25.56 12.63 -24.83
CA THR A 381 26.20 12.59 -26.16
C THR A 381 27.43 11.69 -26.25
N ALA A 382 28.19 11.55 -25.16
CA ALA A 382 29.35 10.65 -25.10
C ALA A 382 28.96 9.17 -25.11
N HIS A 383 27.81 8.80 -24.54
CA HIS A 383 27.35 7.42 -24.48
C HIS A 383 26.55 7.01 -25.72
N LEU A 384 25.90 7.99 -26.38
CA LEU A 384 25.17 7.81 -27.63
C LEU A 384 26.08 7.55 -28.83
N LYS A 385 27.30 8.11 -28.83
CA LYS A 385 28.25 8.01 -29.97
C LYS A 385 29.27 6.88 -29.87
N VAL A 386 29.61 6.41 -28.66
CA VAL A 386 30.83 5.60 -28.44
C VAL A 386 30.59 4.08 -28.48
N THR A 387 29.34 3.62 -28.50
CA THR A 387 29.04 2.18 -28.56
C THR A 387 28.35 1.86 -29.88
N PRO A 388 28.98 1.11 -30.82
CA PRO A 388 28.43 0.91 -32.17
C PRO A 388 27.08 0.17 -32.20
N HIS A 389 26.72 -0.54 -31.13
CA HIS A 389 25.42 -1.19 -30.97
C HIS A 389 24.35 -0.23 -30.41
N VAL A 390 24.78 0.83 -29.71
CA VAL A 390 23.91 1.86 -29.11
C VAL A 390 23.52 2.91 -30.15
N SER A 391 24.40 3.20 -31.11
CA SER A 391 24.14 4.16 -32.18
C SER A 391 23.02 3.74 -33.15
N SER A 392 22.67 2.44 -33.22
CA SER A 392 21.54 1.96 -34.01
C SER A 392 20.24 1.87 -33.20
N VAL A 393 20.33 1.56 -31.90
CA VAL A 393 19.18 1.36 -31.00
C VAL A 393 18.62 2.69 -30.52
N VAL A 394 19.47 3.66 -30.13
CA VAL A 394 18.96 4.90 -29.52
C VAL A 394 18.21 5.78 -30.52
N PRO A 395 18.65 6.00 -31.77
CA PRO A 395 17.83 6.73 -32.74
C PRO A 395 16.49 6.06 -33.00
N ARG A 396 16.43 4.71 -32.97
CA ARG A 396 15.17 3.96 -33.11
C ARG A 396 14.25 4.19 -31.91
N LEU A 397 14.78 4.04 -30.70
CA LEU A 397 14.04 4.29 -29.45
C LEU A 397 13.56 5.75 -29.33
N LEU A 398 14.39 6.73 -29.71
CA LEU A 398 14.02 8.15 -29.67
C LEU A 398 13.11 8.59 -30.82
N SER A 399 12.95 7.76 -31.86
CA SER A 399 12.04 8.02 -32.99
C SER A 399 10.64 7.43 -32.83
N LEU A 400 10.43 6.62 -31.79
CA LEU A 400 9.12 6.11 -31.44
C LEU A 400 8.32 7.19 -30.69
N PRO A 401 7.02 7.36 -30.98
CA PRO A 401 6.19 8.44 -30.44
C PRO A 401 5.99 8.39 -28.93
#